data_AF-A0A965J8F5-F1
#
_entry.id   AF-A0A965J8F5-F1
#
_cell.length_a   1.000
_cell.length_b   1.000
_cell.length_c   1.000
_cell.angle_alpha   90.00
_cell.angle_beta   90.00
_cell.angle_gamma   90.00
#
_symmetry.space_group_name_H-M   'P 1'
#
loop_
_entity.id
_entity.type
_entity.pdbx_description
1 polymer ?
#
loop_
_entity_poly.entity_id
_entity_poly.type
_entity_poly.pdbx_seq_one_letter_code
_entity_poly.pdbx_strand_id
1 'polypeptide(L)'
;MSVTTEHTECQRLSNLTEERIRQDLIDRLVWKWNFPSRLLIKERAIHQLPHFHQEGLKEGLPKDRRIDLLAYHWQKERLMPLVLFECKYAKPDKKAFQQLVGYNHWIQAPYLAWVSLEHEGLYRISKEGLIYLGAFQPFEDLCKLLTD
;
A
#
# COMPACT_ATOMS: atom_id res chain seq x y z
N MET A 1 35.18 -17.67 -2.94
CA MET A 1 34.15 -17.48 -1.90
C MET A 1 33.75 -16.00 -1.88
N SER A 2 33.07 -15.52 -2.93
CA SER A 2 32.89 -14.06 -3.16
C SER A 2 31.45 -13.65 -3.50
N VAL A 3 30.53 -14.61 -3.60
CA VAL A 3 29.16 -14.39 -4.13
C VAL A 3 28.18 -13.88 -3.06
N THR A 4 28.48 -14.08 -1.77
CA THR A 4 27.58 -13.76 -0.65
C THR A 4 27.58 -12.28 -0.25
N THR A 5 28.67 -11.56 -0.47
CA THR A 5 28.83 -10.18 -0.01
C THR A 5 28.10 -9.19 -0.93
N GLU A 6 28.23 -9.35 -2.24
CA GLU A 6 27.60 -8.47 -3.25
C GLU A 6 26.07 -8.56 -3.24
N HIS A 7 25.51 -9.78 -3.09
CA HIS A 7 24.06 -9.97 -3.03
C HIS A 7 23.43 -9.30 -1.81
N THR A 8 24.13 -9.34 -0.68
CA THR A 8 23.68 -8.74 0.58
C THR A 8 23.68 -7.21 0.50
N GLU A 9 24.69 -6.64 -0.16
CA GLU A 9 24.81 -5.19 -0.35
C GLU A 9 23.75 -4.63 -1.30
N CYS A 10 23.51 -5.29 -2.44
CA CYS A 10 22.43 -4.94 -3.36
C CYS A 10 21.05 -4.96 -2.68
N GLN A 11 20.78 -5.99 -1.88
CA GLN A 11 19.51 -6.11 -1.14
C GLN A 11 19.38 -5.04 -0.04
N ARG A 12 20.48 -4.66 0.61
CA ARG A 12 20.47 -3.57 1.59
C ARG A 12 20.18 -2.24 0.90
N LEU A 13 20.81 -1.96 -0.24
CA LEU A 13 20.61 -0.74 -1.02
C LEU A 13 19.17 -0.64 -1.54
N SER A 14 18.58 -1.75 -2.00
CA SER A 14 17.18 -1.77 -2.42
C SER A 14 16.26 -1.40 -1.25
N ASN A 15 16.45 -2.01 -0.07
CA ASN A 15 15.63 -1.73 1.11
C ASN A 15 15.73 -0.27 1.57
N LEU A 16 16.94 0.31 1.55
CA LEU A 16 17.14 1.72 1.88
C LEU A 16 16.43 2.64 0.87
N THR A 17 16.43 2.25 -0.39
CA THR A 17 15.75 3.00 -1.45
C THR A 17 14.23 2.92 -1.29
N GLU A 18 13.70 1.74 -0.96
CA GLU A 18 12.27 1.53 -0.69
C GLU A 18 11.80 2.31 0.54
N GLU A 19 12.57 2.35 1.61
CA GLU A 19 12.27 3.22 2.78
C GLU A 19 12.25 4.70 2.36
N ARG A 20 13.22 5.15 1.57
CA ARG A 20 13.27 6.55 1.09
C ARG A 20 12.07 6.90 0.23
N ILE A 21 11.68 6.02 -0.70
CA ILE A 21 10.47 6.18 -1.52
C ILE A 21 9.25 6.29 -0.61
N ARG A 22 9.17 5.45 0.43
CA ARG A 22 8.03 5.44 1.34
C ARG A 22 7.95 6.71 2.19
N GLN A 23 9.08 7.23 2.67
CA GLN A 23 9.12 8.49 3.42
C GLN A 23 8.69 9.66 2.54
N ASP A 24 9.24 9.77 1.33
CA ASP A 24 8.84 10.78 0.35
C ASP A 24 7.34 10.70 0.00
N LEU A 25 6.83 9.48 -0.18
CA LEU A 25 5.41 9.25 -0.42
C LEU A 25 4.56 9.73 0.77
N ILE A 26 4.93 9.40 2.00
CA ILE A 26 4.19 9.85 3.20
C ILE A 26 4.14 11.37 3.27
N ASP A 27 5.27 12.04 3.04
CA ASP A 27 5.33 13.51 3.03
C ASP A 27 4.39 14.10 1.98
N ARG A 28 4.39 13.54 0.76
CA ARG A 28 3.49 14.00 -0.30
C ARG A 28 2.02 13.68 0.00
N LEU A 29 1.73 12.51 0.55
CA LEU A 29 0.38 12.15 1.00
C LEU A 29 -0.16 13.18 1.98
N VAL A 30 0.64 13.55 3.00
CA VAL A 30 0.22 14.50 4.02
C VAL A 30 0.13 15.92 3.47
N TRP A 31 1.20 16.43 2.85
CA TRP A 31 1.32 17.85 2.54
C TRP A 31 0.75 18.24 1.17
N LYS A 32 0.78 17.34 0.19
CA LYS A 32 0.29 17.63 -1.17
C LYS A 32 -1.13 17.10 -1.39
N TRP A 33 -1.43 15.91 -0.89
CA TRP A 33 -2.72 15.25 -1.10
C TRP A 33 -3.64 15.25 0.12
N ASN A 34 -3.25 15.93 1.20
CA ASN A 34 -4.07 16.15 2.40
C ASN A 34 -4.56 14.86 3.06
N PHE A 35 -3.79 13.77 2.98
CA PHE A 35 -4.07 12.56 3.74
C PHE A 35 -3.84 12.84 5.23
N PRO A 36 -4.82 12.56 6.10
CA PRO A 36 -4.61 12.70 7.53
C PRO A 36 -3.53 11.73 8.01
N SER A 37 -2.44 12.23 8.56
CA SER A 37 -1.31 11.41 9.02
C SER A 37 -1.72 10.32 10.02
N ARG A 38 -2.71 10.61 10.88
CA ARG A 38 -3.29 9.65 11.83
C ARG A 38 -4.01 8.46 11.20
N LEU A 39 -4.31 8.54 9.90
CA LEU A 39 -4.95 7.48 9.12
C LEU A 39 -3.97 6.73 8.21
N LEU A 40 -2.67 7.01 8.33
CA LEU A 40 -1.62 6.31 7.63
C LEU A 40 -0.97 5.27 8.56
N ILE A 41 -0.86 4.03 8.09
CA ILE A 41 -0.18 2.96 8.80
C ILE A 41 0.98 2.45 7.95
N LYS A 42 2.19 2.54 8.50
CA LYS A 42 3.44 2.12 7.86
C LYS A 42 3.93 0.78 8.41
N GLU A 43 4.45 -0.09 7.54
CA GLU A 43 5.23 -1.29 7.88
C GLU A 43 4.57 -2.20 8.93
N ARG A 44 3.27 -2.46 8.77
CA ARG A 44 2.50 -3.25 9.72
C ARG A 44 2.27 -4.67 9.19
N ALA A 45 2.32 -5.67 10.07
CA ALA A 45 1.88 -7.00 9.69
C ALA A 45 0.37 -7.02 9.46
N ILE A 46 -0.10 -7.79 8.46
CA ILE A 46 -1.52 -7.81 8.05
C ILE A 46 -2.42 -8.16 9.24
N HIS A 47 -2.06 -9.18 10.03
CA HIS A 47 -2.83 -9.60 11.21
C HIS A 47 -2.92 -8.56 12.35
N GLN A 48 -2.17 -7.45 12.27
CA GLN A 48 -2.17 -6.37 13.25
C GLN A 48 -2.94 -5.13 12.77
N LEU A 49 -3.58 -5.20 11.60
CA LEU A 49 -4.31 -4.06 11.05
C LEU A 49 -5.60 -3.80 11.83
N PRO A 50 -5.94 -2.53 12.11
CA PRO A 50 -6.99 -2.16 13.05
C PRO A 50 -8.41 -2.62 12.64
N HIS A 51 -8.73 -2.58 11.34
CA HIS A 51 -10.05 -2.98 10.84
C HIS A 51 -10.39 -4.46 11.12
N PHE A 52 -9.40 -5.36 11.13
CA PHE A 52 -9.63 -6.77 11.50
C PHE A 52 -10.02 -6.96 12.97
N HIS A 53 -9.54 -6.08 13.85
CA HIS A 53 -9.93 -6.10 15.27
C HIS A 53 -11.39 -5.68 15.47
N GLN A 54 -11.90 -4.77 14.64
CA GLN A 54 -13.29 -4.32 14.68
C GLN A 54 -14.26 -5.42 14.23
N GLU A 55 -13.81 -6.32 13.36
CA GLU A 55 -14.63 -7.39 12.78
C GLU A 55 -14.48 -8.74 13.50
N GLY A 56 -13.59 -8.85 14.48
CA GLY A 56 -13.30 -10.13 15.16
C GLY A 56 -12.59 -11.16 14.28
N LEU A 57 -12.14 -10.77 13.08
CA LEU A 57 -11.51 -11.64 12.09
C LEU A 57 -10.00 -11.73 12.38
N LYS A 58 -9.58 -12.72 13.17
CA LYS A 58 -8.14 -12.99 13.41
C LYS A 58 -7.66 -14.32 12.86
N GLU A 59 -8.56 -15.27 12.67
CA GLU A 59 -8.22 -16.61 12.21
C GLU A 59 -7.97 -16.62 10.70
N GLY A 60 -6.92 -17.33 10.26
CA GLY A 60 -6.55 -17.44 8.85
C GLY A 60 -5.75 -16.27 8.26
N LEU A 61 -5.57 -15.16 8.98
CA LEU A 61 -4.77 -14.04 8.49
C LEU A 61 -3.28 -14.40 8.36
N PRO A 62 -2.60 -13.93 7.30
CA PRO A 62 -1.17 -14.19 7.13
C PRO A 62 -0.34 -13.47 8.21
N LYS A 63 0.44 -14.26 8.96
CA LYS A 63 1.27 -13.75 10.07
C LYS A 63 2.55 -13.08 9.59
N ASP A 64 3.15 -13.60 8.53
CA ASP A 64 4.48 -13.19 8.04
C ASP A 64 4.42 -12.20 6.86
N ARG A 65 3.25 -11.61 6.60
CA ARG A 65 3.06 -10.62 5.54
C ARG A 65 2.93 -9.23 6.13
N ARG A 66 3.73 -8.31 5.60
CA ARG A 66 3.81 -6.92 6.01
C ARG A 66 3.43 -6.04 4.82
N ILE A 67 2.63 -5.03 5.09
CA ILE A 67 2.33 -3.97 4.12
C ILE A 67 3.41 -2.89 4.17
N ASP A 68 3.66 -2.20 3.06
CA ASP A 68 4.52 -1.02 3.11
C ASP A 68 3.77 0.16 3.74
N LEU A 69 2.63 0.54 3.16
CA LEU A 69 1.81 1.64 3.66
C LEU A 69 0.33 1.40 3.35
N LEU A 70 -0.55 1.75 4.28
CA LEU A 70 -2.00 1.70 4.12
C LEU A 70 -2.61 3.00 4.62
N ALA A 71 -3.42 3.62 3.78
CA ALA A 71 -4.29 4.72 4.16
C ALA A 71 -5.67 4.20 4.52
N TYR A 72 -6.23 4.75 5.60
CA TYR A 72 -7.60 4.52 6.04
C TYR A 72 -8.48 5.74 5.79
N HIS A 73 -9.79 5.52 5.81
CA HIS A 73 -10.78 6.56 5.98
C HIS A 73 -11.82 6.14 7.01
N TRP A 74 -12.61 7.11 7.49
CA TRP A 74 -13.75 6.83 8.34
C TRP A 74 -15.02 6.72 7.50
N GLN A 75 -15.82 5.70 7.75
CA GLN A 75 -17.14 5.52 7.15
C GLN A 75 -18.13 5.05 8.21
N LYS A 76 -19.15 5.87 8.52
CA LYS A 76 -20.21 5.54 9.50
C LYS A 76 -19.64 4.92 10.80
N GLU A 77 -18.63 5.59 11.37
CA GLU A 77 -17.92 5.19 12.61
C GLU A 77 -16.96 3.99 12.50
N ARG A 78 -16.80 3.40 11.32
CA ARG A 78 -15.84 2.31 11.07
C ARG A 78 -14.59 2.83 10.38
N LEU A 79 -13.45 2.25 10.76
CA LEU A 79 -12.16 2.57 10.15
C LEU A 79 -11.95 1.61 8.97
N MET A 80 -12.07 2.12 7.75
CA MET A 80 -12.06 1.31 6.53
C MET A 80 -10.78 1.54 5.72
N PRO A 81 -10.15 0.48 5.20
CA PRO A 81 -9.04 0.59 4.25
C PRO A 81 -9.44 1.44 3.04
N LEU A 82 -8.59 2.39 2.65
CA LEU A 82 -8.80 3.26 1.48
C LEU A 82 -7.83 2.91 0.35
N VAL A 83 -6.53 3.01 0.61
CA VAL A 83 -5.48 2.74 -0.40
C VAL A 83 -4.37 1.90 0.21
N LEU A 84 -4.08 0.75 -0.40
CA LEU A 84 -2.91 -0.05 -0.10
C LEU A 84 -1.76 0.33 -1.04
N PHE A 85 -0.64 0.77 -0.49
CA PHE A 85 0.54 1.18 -1.24
C PHE A 85 1.63 0.13 -1.14
N GLU A 86 2.23 -0.20 -2.28
CA GLU A 86 3.49 -0.94 -2.39
C GLU A 86 4.59 0.03 -2.86
N CYS A 87 5.68 0.10 -2.10
CA CYS A 87 6.83 0.95 -2.42
C CYS A 87 7.99 0.06 -2.85
N LYS A 88 8.41 0.16 -4.12
CA LYS A 88 9.51 -0.63 -4.67
C LYS A 88 10.53 0.23 -5.37
N TYR A 89 11.79 -0.21 -5.36
CA TYR A 89 12.83 0.41 -6.17
C TYR A 89 12.48 0.39 -7.67
N ALA A 90 11.92 -0.73 -8.16
CA ALA A 90 11.65 -0.96 -9.58
C ALA A 90 10.19 -0.69 -9.97
N LYS A 91 9.98 -0.54 -11.29
CA LYS A 91 8.64 -0.54 -11.88
C LYS A 91 7.94 -1.88 -11.62
N PRO A 92 6.60 -1.88 -11.51
CA PRO A 92 5.88 -3.11 -11.29
C PRO A 92 5.97 -4.01 -12.53
N ASP A 93 6.16 -5.30 -12.29
CA ASP A 93 5.87 -6.33 -13.28
C ASP A 93 4.53 -7.02 -12.96
N LYS A 94 4.10 -7.91 -13.86
CA LYS A 94 2.83 -8.65 -13.68
C LYS A 94 2.81 -9.49 -12.40
N LYS A 95 3.95 -10.08 -11.99
CA LYS A 95 4.03 -10.91 -10.79
C LYS A 95 3.92 -10.07 -9.53
N ALA A 96 4.55 -8.91 -9.51
CA ALA A 96 4.53 -8.01 -8.38
C ALA A 96 3.14 -7.42 -8.13
N PHE A 97 2.40 -7.09 -9.20
CA PHE A 97 0.98 -6.72 -9.07
C PHE A 97 0.12 -7.87 -8.54
N GLN A 98 0.36 -9.11 -8.98
CA GLN A 98 -0.35 -10.27 -8.44
C GLN A 98 -0.11 -10.44 -6.93
N GLN A 99 1.10 -10.14 -6.44
CA GLN A 99 1.38 -10.14 -5.01
C GLN A 99 0.60 -9.06 -4.27
N LEU A 100 0.58 -7.84 -4.79
CA LEU A 100 -0.19 -6.73 -4.21
C LEU A 100 -1.70 -7.05 -4.16
N VAL A 101 -2.24 -7.60 -5.24
CA VAL A 101 -3.64 -8.10 -5.29
C VAL A 101 -3.86 -9.22 -4.27
N GLY A 102 -2.90 -10.14 -4.12
CA GLY A 102 -2.96 -11.21 -3.13
C GLY A 102 -2.99 -10.70 -1.68
N TYR A 103 -2.28 -9.60 -1.38
CA TYR A 103 -2.38 -8.94 -0.07
C TYR A 103 -3.73 -8.26 0.10
N ASN A 104 -4.21 -7.60 -0.97
CA ASN A 104 -5.49 -6.91 -0.92
C ASN A 104 -6.70 -7.85 -0.82
N HIS A 105 -6.55 -9.13 -1.18
CA HIS A 105 -7.57 -10.14 -0.88
C HIS A 105 -7.94 -10.19 0.61
N TRP A 106 -6.98 -9.91 1.50
CA TRP A 106 -7.25 -9.82 2.93
C TRP A 106 -7.63 -8.40 3.36
N ILE A 107 -6.90 -7.40 2.86
CA ILE A 107 -7.02 -6.01 3.32
C ILE A 107 -8.27 -5.32 2.79
N GLN A 108 -8.80 -5.73 1.63
CA GLN A 108 -10.02 -5.19 1.05
C GLN A 108 -9.99 -3.66 0.83
N ALA A 109 -8.81 -3.09 0.52
CA ALA A 109 -8.73 -1.69 0.11
C ALA A 109 -9.33 -1.54 -1.30
N PRO A 110 -10.20 -0.54 -1.54
CA PRO A 110 -10.80 -0.30 -2.85
C PRO A 110 -9.77 0.17 -3.89
N TYR A 111 -8.69 0.81 -3.43
CA TYR A 111 -7.61 1.27 -4.28
C TYR A 111 -6.27 0.61 -3.92
N LEU A 112 -5.48 0.40 -4.97
CA LEU A 112 -4.10 -0.06 -4.88
C LEU A 112 -3.18 1.01 -5.46
N ALA A 113 -1.97 1.06 -4.94
CA ALA A 113 -0.99 2.04 -5.34
C ALA A 113 0.38 1.38 -5.49
N TRP A 114 1.05 1.69 -6.60
CA TRP A 114 2.45 1.31 -6.79
C TRP A 114 3.29 2.57 -6.90
N VAL A 115 4.35 2.63 -6.08
CA VAL A 115 5.26 3.77 -6.06
C VAL A 115 6.70 3.28 -6.16
N SER A 116 7.43 3.84 -7.12
CA SER A 116 8.85 3.64 -7.34
C SER A 116 9.54 4.93 -7.75
N LEU A 117 10.86 4.89 -7.98
CA LEU A 117 11.61 6.05 -8.47
C LEU A 117 11.13 6.53 -9.85
N GLU A 118 10.59 5.63 -10.67
CA GLU A 118 10.24 5.92 -12.06
C GLU A 118 8.73 5.81 -12.35
N HIS A 119 7.95 5.37 -11.37
CA HIS A 119 6.52 5.13 -11.57
C HIS A 119 5.73 5.45 -10.32
N GLU A 120 4.61 6.12 -10.53
CA GLU A 120 3.61 6.32 -9.51
C GLU A 120 2.25 6.10 -10.15
N GLY A 121 1.45 5.20 -9.56
CA GLY A 121 0.15 4.88 -10.12
C GLY A 121 -0.86 4.45 -9.09
N LEU A 122 -2.08 4.96 -9.26
CA LEU A 122 -3.27 4.54 -8.55
C LEU A 122 -4.08 3.57 -9.42
N TYR A 123 -4.62 2.55 -8.80
CA TYR A 123 -5.38 1.49 -9.45
C TYR A 123 -6.64 1.18 -8.66
N ARG A 124 -7.68 0.74 -9.36
CA ARG A 124 -8.90 0.16 -8.77
C ARG A 124 -9.01 -1.30 -9.21
N ILE A 125 -9.48 -2.15 -8.30
CA ILE A 125 -9.81 -3.54 -8.63
C ILE A 125 -11.20 -3.56 -9.27
N SER A 126 -11.33 -4.19 -10.44
CA SER A 126 -12.59 -4.55 -11.07
C SER A 126 -12.67 -6.07 -11.32
N LYS A 127 -13.81 -6.54 -11.83
CA LYS A 127 -14.00 -7.96 -12.19
C LYS A 127 -13.05 -8.40 -13.32
N GLU A 128 -12.68 -7.47 -14.18
CA GLU A 128 -11.83 -7.66 -15.35
C GLU A 128 -10.33 -7.51 -15.03
N GLY A 129 -9.99 -7.07 -13.81
CA GLY A 129 -8.61 -6.90 -13.34
C GLY A 129 -8.35 -5.53 -12.75
N LEU A 130 -7.12 -5.04 -12.89
CA LEU A 130 -6.72 -3.72 -12.38
C LEU A 130 -6.97 -2.63 -13.42
N ILE A 131 -7.71 -1.61 -13.03
CA ILE A 131 -7.94 -0.40 -13.82
C ILE A 131 -6.96 0.66 -13.33
N TYR A 132 -6.10 1.16 -14.23
CA TYR A 132 -5.22 2.29 -13.93
C TYR A 132 -6.03 3.59 -13.91
N LEU A 133 -5.95 4.33 -12.79
CA LEU A 133 -6.68 5.58 -12.57
C LEU A 133 -5.81 6.83 -12.82
N GLY A 134 -4.50 6.66 -12.99
CA GLY A 134 -3.55 7.76 -13.16
C GLY A 134 -2.74 8.05 -11.90
N ALA A 135 -2.37 9.33 -11.74
CA ALA A 135 -1.63 9.83 -10.58
C ALA A 135 -2.50 9.89 -9.31
N PHE A 136 -1.88 10.07 -8.15
CA PHE A 136 -2.64 10.21 -6.89
C PHE A 136 -3.50 11.47 -6.86
N GLN A 137 -4.66 11.31 -6.23
CA GLN A 137 -5.64 12.35 -6.01
C GLN A 137 -5.66 12.76 -4.53
N PRO A 138 -6.16 13.97 -4.21
CA PRO A 138 -6.40 14.37 -2.83
C PRO A 138 -7.29 13.37 -2.07
N PHE A 139 -7.04 13.23 -0.76
CA PHE A 139 -7.74 12.29 0.12
C PHE A 139 -9.27 12.38 0.01
N GLU A 140 -9.82 13.59 -0.01
CA GLU A 140 -11.26 13.81 -0.09
C GLU A 140 -11.85 13.33 -1.42
N ASP A 141 -11.11 13.48 -2.52
CA ASP A 141 -11.60 13.08 -3.84
C ASP A 141 -11.65 11.56 -3.97
N LEU A 142 -10.65 10.86 -3.42
CA LEU A 142 -10.71 9.40 -3.30
C LEU A 142 -11.87 8.93 -2.45
N CYS A 143 -12.17 9.62 -1.35
CA CYS A 143 -13.31 9.26 -0.51
C CYS A 143 -14.66 9.46 -1.23
N LYS A 144 -14.81 10.50 -2.06
CA LYS A 144 -16.03 10.74 -2.86
C LYS A 144 -16.25 9.64 -3.90
N LEU A 145 -15.18 9.14 -4.51
CA LEU A 145 -15.24 8.06 -5.49
C LEU A 145 -15.68 6.70 -4.90
N LEU A 146 -15.78 6.57 -3.58
CA LEU A 146 -16.33 5.38 -2.92
C LEU A 146 -17.86 5.39 -2.81
N THR A 147 -18.50 6.54 -2.98
CA THR A 147 -19.95 6.70 -2.83
C THR A 147 -20.72 6.61 -4.14
N ASP A 148 -20.01 6.55 -5.27
CA ASP A 148 -20.54 6.40 -6.63
C ASP A 148 -20.49 4.94 -7.10
#